data_AF-A0A414WNZ4-F1
#
_entry.id   AF-A0A414WNZ4-F1
#
_cell.length_a   1.000
_cell.length_b   1.000
_cell.length_c   1.000
_cell.angle_alpha   90.00
_cell.angle_beta   90.00
_cell.angle_gamma   90.00
#
_symmetry.space_group_name_H-M   'P 1'
#
loop_
_entity.id
_entity.type
_entity.pdbx_description
1 polymer ?
#
loop_
_entity_poly.entity_id
_entity_poly.type
_entity_poly.pdbx_seq_one_letter_code
_entity_poly.pdbx_strand_id
1 'polypeptide(L)'
;IISLFILIHYIESRRRLLLILVNVLTYRMKVNKARPKDSSALAAIKVLTHYSPLGCLVLFFPVWPALIAASLWYKFYQKQRVILQSKTCDSCKAVALQLLPNELATPLLSASEQMEHKLGSAIHRIYQCTSCGWLLRYKSITISEYRMCNQCHTIASKRISPWKTIKEPTYSDAGLEVADYLCLMCGDKKQTTQKIPRKTPPNSDSSSNSHSSSGRSSSRSSSGSFGGGHSGGGGASSSF
;
A
#
# COMPACT_ATOMS: atom_id res chain seq x y z
N ILE A 1 -6.86 14.76 48.08
CA ILE A 1 -6.41 13.96 46.91
C ILE A 1 -7.00 14.48 45.60
N ILE A 2 -8.32 14.65 45.47
CA ILE A 2 -8.99 15.16 44.25
C ILE A 2 -8.53 16.58 43.85
N SER A 3 -8.39 17.50 44.81
CA SER A 3 -7.90 18.88 44.55
C SER A 3 -6.46 18.92 44.02
N LEU A 4 -5.60 18.01 44.48
CA LEU A 4 -4.20 17.91 44.02
C LEU A 4 -4.14 17.38 42.58
N PHE A 5 -4.99 16.41 42.22
CA PHE A 5 -5.11 15.90 40.85
C PHE A 5 -5.62 16.95 39.87
N ILE A 6 -6.61 17.76 40.26
CA ILE A 6 -7.12 18.87 39.45
C ILE A 6 -6.04 19.94 39.27
N LEU A 7 -5.28 20.26 40.32
CA LEU A 7 -4.18 21.21 40.24
C LEU A 7 -3.04 20.71 39.33
N ILE A 8 -2.69 19.42 39.41
CA ILE A 8 -1.66 18.80 38.54
C ILE A 8 -2.14 18.78 37.07
N HIS A 9 -3.38 18.39 36.79
CA HIS A 9 -3.96 18.45 35.45
C HIS A 9 -4.04 19.88 34.92
N TYR A 10 -4.35 20.86 35.79
CA TYR A 10 -4.40 22.27 35.43
C TYR A 10 -3.01 22.83 35.11
N ILE A 11 -2.00 22.48 35.90
CA ILE A 11 -0.60 22.85 35.67
C ILE A 11 -0.09 22.21 34.38
N GLU A 12 -0.41 20.94 34.13
CA GLU A 12 0.02 20.24 32.92
C GLU A 12 -0.70 20.77 31.66
N SER A 13 -1.98 21.12 31.76
CA SER A 13 -2.73 21.78 30.70
C SER A 13 -2.19 23.18 30.38
N ARG A 14 -1.90 24.00 31.40
CA ARG A 14 -1.21 25.29 31.20
C ARG A 14 0.17 25.11 30.59
N ARG A 15 0.95 24.10 31.01
CA ARG A 15 2.27 23.81 30.43
C ARG A 15 2.16 23.46 28.95
N ARG A 16 1.17 22.67 28.54
CA ARG A 16 0.91 22.33 27.13
C ARG A 16 0.52 23.56 26.32
N LEU A 17 -0.37 24.40 26.85
CA LEU A 17 -0.77 25.65 26.20
C LEU A 17 0.40 26.63 26.04
N LEU A 18 1.25 26.75 27.07
CA LEU A 18 2.47 27.56 27.02
C LEU A 18 3.47 27.03 25.97
N LEU A 19 3.67 25.72 25.88
CA LEU A 19 4.53 25.11 24.86
C LEU A 19 3.99 25.34 23.44
N ILE A 20 2.67 25.26 23.24
CA ILE A 20 2.03 25.59 21.95
C ILE A 20 2.24 27.07 21.63
N LEU A 21 2.02 27.98 22.59
CA LEU A 21 2.23 29.42 22.42
C LEU A 21 3.68 29.75 22.06
N VAL A 22 4.65 29.16 22.76
CA VAL A 22 6.09 29.34 22.48
C VAL A 22 6.44 28.78 21.10
N ASN A 23 5.89 27.64 20.70
CA ASN A 23 6.08 27.09 19.35
C ASN A 23 5.45 27.96 18.25
N VAL A 24 4.26 28.52 18.49
CA VAL A 24 3.61 29.45 17.56
C VAL A 24 4.40 30.75 17.45
N LEU A 25 4.88 31.30 18.57
CA LEU A 25 5.69 32.53 18.61
C LEU A 25 7.03 32.33 17.92
N THR A 26 7.75 31.25 18.22
CA THR A 26 9.03 30.92 17.56
C THR A 26 8.85 30.64 16.07
N TYR A 27 7.78 29.95 15.68
CA TYR A 27 7.41 29.77 14.27
C TYR A 27 7.13 31.12 13.59
N ARG A 28 6.29 31.99 14.19
CA ARG A 28 6.00 33.32 13.65
C ARG A 28 7.24 34.19 13.56
N MET A 29 8.13 34.15 14.55
CA MET A 29 9.41 34.85 14.51
C MET A 29 10.30 34.33 13.39
N LYS A 30 10.37 33.02 13.19
CA LYS A 30 11.18 32.40 12.13
C LYS A 30 10.63 32.71 10.73
N VAL A 31 9.30 32.72 10.56
CA VAL A 31 8.63 33.11 9.32
C VAL A 31 8.79 34.62 9.04
N ASN A 32 8.66 35.47 10.06
CA ASN A 32 8.88 36.92 9.91
C ASN A 32 10.34 37.24 9.56
N LYS A 33 11.30 36.49 10.10
CA LYS A 33 12.73 36.63 9.76
C LYS A 33 13.06 36.11 8.35
N ALA A 34 12.20 35.25 7.80
CA ALA A 34 12.27 34.76 6.42
C ALA A 34 11.52 35.65 5.40
N ARG A 35 10.99 36.81 5.80
CA ARG A 35 10.48 37.82 4.86
C ARG A 35 11.58 38.82 4.50
N PRO A 36 11.92 39.01 3.21
CA PRO A 36 12.86 40.05 2.81
C PRO A 36 12.26 41.42 3.13
N LYS A 37 13.02 42.28 3.83
CA LYS A 37 12.59 43.66 4.13
C LYS A 37 12.75 44.60 2.95
N ASP A 38 13.55 44.21 1.95
CA ASP A 38 13.90 45.04 0.80
C ASP A 38 13.46 44.36 -0.50
N SER A 39 12.98 45.14 -1.49
CA SER A 39 12.40 44.66 -2.75
C SER A 39 13.41 44.10 -3.78
N SER A 40 14.68 43.88 -3.37
CA SER A 40 15.74 43.45 -4.27
C SER A 40 15.81 41.92 -4.42
N ALA A 41 15.98 41.44 -5.66
CA ALA A 41 16.01 40.00 -5.97
C ALA A 41 17.15 39.23 -5.25
N LEU A 42 18.27 39.91 -4.96
CA LEU A 42 19.41 39.33 -4.25
C LEU A 42 19.12 39.04 -2.77
N ALA A 43 18.28 39.85 -2.12
CA ALA A 43 17.88 39.63 -0.73
C ALA A 43 16.96 38.40 -0.61
N ALA A 44 16.07 38.19 -1.59
CA ALA A 44 15.17 37.03 -1.63
C ALA A 44 15.93 35.70 -1.82
N ILE A 45 16.95 35.68 -2.69
CA ILE A 45 17.75 34.46 -2.95
C ILE A 45 18.57 34.05 -1.72
N LYS A 46 19.13 35.02 -0.96
CA LYS A 46 19.88 34.74 0.29
C LYS A 46 19.01 34.12 1.39
N VAL A 47 17.72 34.47 1.43
CA VAL A 47 16.78 33.89 2.38
C VAL A 47 16.42 32.45 2.01
N LEU A 48 16.26 32.16 0.71
CA LEU A 48 15.93 30.82 0.22
C LEU A 48 17.06 29.80 0.45
N THR A 49 18.33 30.21 0.35
CA THR A 49 19.47 29.30 0.56
C THR A 49 19.75 29.00 2.05
N HIS A 50 19.43 29.93 2.96
CA HIS A 50 19.68 29.77 4.40
C HIS A 50 18.50 29.15 5.17
N TYR A 51 17.31 29.07 4.57
CA TYR A 51 16.14 28.48 5.23
C TYR A 51 16.11 26.96 5.04
N SER A 52 16.66 26.22 6.02
CA SER A 52 16.53 24.76 6.04
C SER A 52 15.13 24.36 6.56
N PRO A 53 14.28 23.71 5.74
CA PRO A 53 12.93 23.29 6.13
C PRO A 53 12.94 22.24 7.26
N LEU A 54 14.07 21.53 7.43
CA LEU A 54 14.26 20.52 8.48
C LEU A 54 14.20 21.12 9.89
N GLY A 55 14.64 22.37 10.07
CA GLY A 55 14.60 23.05 11.37
C GLY A 55 13.19 23.43 11.84
N CYS A 56 12.16 23.35 10.99
CA CYS A 56 10.76 23.54 11.40
C CYS A 56 10.11 22.23 11.88
N LEU A 57 10.58 21.07 11.42
CA LEU A 57 10.10 19.76 11.90
C LEU A 57 10.47 19.53 13.37
N VAL A 58 11.65 20.00 13.80
CA VAL A 58 12.13 19.89 15.19
C VAL A 58 11.30 20.73 16.17
N LEU A 59 10.64 21.81 15.73
CA LEU A 59 9.78 22.63 16.61
C LEU A 59 8.47 21.92 17.03
N PHE A 60 8.05 20.88 16.30
CA PHE A 60 6.87 20.08 16.66
C PHE A 60 7.21 18.84 17.51
N PHE A 61 8.43 18.75 18.03
CA PHE A 61 9.01 17.56 18.65
C PHE A 61 8.34 17.00 19.94
N PRO A 62 7.41 17.66 20.65
CA PRO A 62 6.59 16.92 21.62
C PRO A 62 5.26 16.39 21.05
N VAL A 63 4.79 16.90 19.90
CA VAL A 63 3.47 16.55 19.34
C VAL A 63 3.55 15.31 18.46
N TRP A 64 4.60 15.19 17.64
CA TRP A 64 4.76 14.04 16.73
C TRP A 64 4.90 12.69 17.44
N PRO A 65 5.73 12.53 18.49
CA PRO A 65 5.82 11.25 19.20
C PRO A 65 4.47 10.82 19.81
N ALA A 66 3.68 11.76 20.32
CA ALA A 66 2.37 11.48 20.89
C ALA A 66 1.35 11.03 19.82
N LEU A 67 1.35 11.66 18.64
CA LEU A 67 0.49 11.24 17.52
C LEU A 67 0.89 9.86 16.99
N ILE A 68 2.19 9.59 16.88
CA ILE A 68 2.70 8.27 16.46
C ILE A 68 2.27 7.21 17.48
N ALA A 69 2.48 7.44 18.78
CA ALA A 69 2.08 6.51 19.83
C ALA A 69 0.55 6.24 19.82
N ALA A 70 -0.27 7.30 19.69
CA ALA A 70 -1.72 7.16 19.57
C ALA A 70 -2.13 6.35 18.33
N SER A 71 -1.46 6.56 17.19
CA SER A 71 -1.72 5.81 15.97
C SER A 71 -1.37 4.32 16.10
N LEU A 72 -0.23 4.00 16.74
CA LEU A 72 0.19 2.61 16.99
C LEU A 72 -0.75 1.92 17.99
N TRP A 73 -1.15 2.61 19.06
CA TRP A 73 -2.13 2.11 20.02
C TRP A 73 -3.49 1.85 19.35
N TYR A 74 -3.96 2.78 18.54
CA TYR A 74 -5.21 2.62 17.78
C TYR A 74 -5.14 1.42 16.82
N LYS A 75 -4.03 1.25 16.10
CA LYS A 75 -3.80 0.08 15.23
C LYS A 75 -3.79 -1.24 16.02
N PHE A 76 -3.16 -1.26 17.20
CA PHE A 76 -3.16 -2.44 18.06
C PHE A 76 -4.56 -2.76 18.59
N TYR A 77 -5.30 -1.75 19.06
CA TYR A 77 -6.68 -1.89 19.51
C TYR A 77 -7.60 -2.42 18.39
N GLN A 78 -7.50 -1.86 17.19
CA GLN A 78 -8.22 -2.36 16.02
C GLN A 78 -7.87 -3.82 15.72
N LYS A 79 -6.59 -4.18 15.73
CA LYS A 79 -6.14 -5.56 15.51
C LYS A 79 -6.75 -6.52 16.52
N GLN A 80 -6.75 -6.17 17.81
CA GLN A 80 -7.35 -6.99 18.87
C GLN A 80 -8.87 -7.14 18.70
N ARG A 81 -9.57 -6.07 18.33
CA ARG A 81 -11.02 -6.14 18.04
C ARG A 81 -11.33 -7.08 16.89
N VAL A 82 -10.57 -7.01 15.80
CA VAL A 82 -10.76 -7.90 14.64
C VAL A 82 -10.47 -9.36 15.00
N ILE A 83 -9.44 -9.63 15.83
CA ILE A 83 -9.14 -10.99 16.33
C ILE A 83 -10.26 -11.54 17.21
N LEU A 84 -10.89 -10.69 18.04
CA LEU A 84 -12.02 -11.11 18.87
C LEU A 84 -13.26 -11.38 18.01
N GLN A 85 -13.56 -10.50 17.05
CA GLN A 85 -14.68 -10.67 16.12
C GLN A 85 -14.52 -11.92 15.24
N SER A 86 -13.31 -12.28 14.82
CA SER A 86 -13.09 -13.52 14.07
C SER A 86 -13.31 -14.79 14.89
N LYS A 87 -13.40 -14.68 16.22
CA LYS A 87 -13.68 -15.79 17.15
C LYS A 87 -15.12 -15.81 17.67
N THR A 88 -15.92 -14.80 17.36
CA THR A 88 -17.35 -14.80 17.69
C THR A 88 -18.17 -15.55 16.65
N CYS A 89 -19.03 -16.45 17.11
CA CYS A 89 -20.00 -17.14 16.26
C CYS A 89 -21.13 -16.18 15.86
N ASP A 90 -21.51 -16.11 14.57
CA ASP A 90 -22.61 -15.24 14.14
C ASP A 90 -23.98 -15.70 14.66
N SER A 91 -24.16 -17.01 14.85
CA SER A 91 -25.43 -17.61 15.31
C SER A 91 -25.70 -17.37 16.79
N CYS A 92 -24.75 -17.69 17.68
CA CYS A 92 -24.95 -17.62 19.13
C CYS A 92 -24.20 -16.47 19.83
N LYS A 93 -23.41 -15.67 19.09
CA LYS A 93 -22.55 -14.58 19.59
C LYS A 93 -21.48 -14.99 20.63
N ALA A 94 -21.37 -16.27 20.96
CA ALA A 94 -20.33 -16.78 21.85
C ALA A 94 -18.95 -16.75 21.19
N VAL A 95 -17.91 -16.50 21.99
CA VAL A 95 -16.50 -16.53 21.57
C VAL A 95 -15.99 -17.97 21.67
N ALA A 96 -16.32 -18.79 20.66
CA ALA A 96 -16.20 -20.24 20.76
C ALA A 96 -15.97 -20.95 19.41
N LEU A 97 -15.16 -20.37 18.52
CA LEU A 97 -14.80 -20.96 17.22
C LEU A 97 -13.55 -21.85 17.35
N GLN A 98 -13.70 -23.15 17.09
CA GLN A 98 -12.61 -24.13 17.04
C GLN A 98 -12.38 -24.57 15.60
N LEU A 99 -11.11 -24.61 15.16
CA LEU A 99 -10.74 -25.13 13.84
C LEU A 99 -10.92 -26.66 13.82
N LEU A 100 -11.66 -27.18 12.84
CA LEU A 100 -11.76 -28.62 12.64
C LEU A 100 -10.47 -29.18 12.04
N PRO A 101 -9.97 -30.33 12.53
CA PRO A 101 -8.85 -31.00 11.88
C PRO A 101 -9.23 -31.45 10.46
N ASN A 102 -8.23 -31.46 9.58
CA ASN A 102 -8.44 -31.67 8.14
C ASN A 102 -9.16 -32.99 7.82
N GLU A 103 -8.94 -34.05 8.60
CA GLU A 103 -9.55 -35.38 8.39
C GLU A 103 -11.07 -35.38 8.53
N LEU A 104 -11.60 -34.58 9.46
CA LEU A 104 -13.05 -34.42 9.65
C LEU A 104 -13.63 -33.37 8.69
N ALA A 105 -12.82 -32.41 8.25
CA ALA A 105 -13.25 -31.35 7.35
C ALA A 105 -13.37 -31.83 5.89
N THR A 106 -12.43 -32.62 5.39
CA THR A 106 -12.39 -33.08 3.98
C THR A 106 -13.69 -33.71 3.47
N PRO A 107 -14.40 -34.60 4.19
CA PRO A 107 -15.66 -35.16 3.70
C PRO A 107 -16.81 -34.14 3.67
N LEU A 108 -16.71 -33.03 4.43
CA LEU A 108 -17.71 -31.95 4.43
C LEU A 108 -17.52 -30.96 3.28
N LEU A 109 -16.39 -31.03 2.57
CA LEU A 109 -16.08 -30.19 1.42
C LEU A 109 -16.75 -30.79 0.17
N SER A 110 -17.24 -29.90 -0.70
CA SER A 110 -17.69 -30.28 -2.04
C SER A 110 -16.51 -30.77 -2.90
N ALA A 111 -16.80 -31.50 -3.98
CA ALA A 111 -15.76 -32.06 -4.86
C ALA A 111 -14.83 -30.97 -5.45
N SER A 112 -15.34 -29.77 -5.74
CA SER A 112 -14.53 -28.64 -6.22
C SER A 112 -13.61 -28.07 -5.14
N GLU A 113 -14.07 -27.96 -3.89
CA GLU A 113 -13.27 -27.50 -2.77
C GLU A 113 -12.17 -28.50 -2.40
N GLN A 114 -12.49 -29.81 -2.43
CA GLN A 114 -11.48 -30.88 -2.29
C GLN A 114 -10.44 -30.80 -3.41
N MET A 115 -10.91 -30.53 -4.63
CA MET A 115 -10.15 -30.03 -5.79
C MET A 115 -9.05 -29.02 -5.40
N GLU A 116 -9.51 -27.84 -5.04
CA GLU A 116 -8.66 -26.68 -4.74
C GLU A 116 -7.72 -26.95 -3.56
N HIS A 117 -8.18 -27.67 -2.55
CA HIS A 117 -7.37 -28.07 -1.39
C HIS A 117 -6.24 -29.03 -1.80
N LYS A 118 -6.54 -30.04 -2.63
CA LYS A 118 -5.55 -31.01 -3.13
C LYS A 118 -4.49 -30.35 -4.01
N LEU A 119 -4.88 -29.34 -4.80
CA LEU A 119 -3.96 -28.57 -5.65
C LEU A 119 -3.20 -27.47 -4.87
N GLY A 120 -3.60 -27.18 -3.63
CA GLY A 120 -3.05 -26.06 -2.84
C GLY A 120 -3.44 -24.68 -3.39
N SER A 121 -4.44 -24.61 -4.29
CA SER A 121 -4.85 -23.37 -4.96
C SER A 121 -5.74 -22.49 -4.07
N ALA A 122 -6.52 -23.11 -3.20
CA ALA A 122 -7.26 -22.42 -2.14
C ALA A 122 -7.21 -23.25 -0.86
N ILE A 123 -7.05 -22.55 0.27
CA ILE A 123 -7.13 -23.15 1.60
C ILE A 123 -8.58 -23.01 2.07
N HIS A 124 -9.21 -24.16 2.34
CA HIS A 124 -10.54 -24.26 2.91
C HIS A 124 -10.40 -24.66 4.37
N ARG A 125 -10.92 -23.83 5.28
CA ARG A 125 -10.95 -24.12 6.72
C ARG A 125 -12.38 -24.13 7.20
N ILE A 126 -12.76 -25.16 7.93
CA ILE A 126 -14.06 -25.24 8.59
C ILE A 126 -13.83 -25.01 10.08
N TYR A 127 -14.57 -24.06 10.64
CA TYR A 127 -14.61 -23.81 12.07
C TYR A 127 -15.95 -24.29 12.61
N GLN A 128 -15.94 -24.97 13.74
CA GLN A 128 -17.14 -25.37 14.46
C GLN A 128 -17.26 -24.55 15.74
N CYS A 129 -18.48 -24.07 16.01
CA CYS A 129 -18.78 -23.42 17.27
C CYS A 129 -19.01 -24.46 18.38
N THR A 130 -18.29 -24.39 19.49
CA THR A 130 -18.44 -25.36 20.59
C THR A 130 -19.74 -25.14 21.40
N SER A 131 -20.36 -23.96 21.34
CA SER A 131 -21.58 -23.65 22.08
C SER A 131 -22.88 -24.05 21.36
N CYS A 132 -22.91 -24.00 20.02
CA CYS A 132 -24.13 -24.25 19.23
C CYS A 132 -23.94 -25.26 18.08
N GLY A 133 -22.72 -25.74 17.83
CA GLY A 133 -22.42 -26.68 16.76
C GLY A 133 -22.42 -26.09 15.35
N TRP A 134 -22.67 -24.79 15.18
CA TRP A 134 -22.69 -24.15 13.86
C TRP A 134 -21.34 -24.24 13.15
N LEU A 135 -21.37 -24.52 11.84
CA LEU A 135 -20.19 -24.65 10.99
C LEU A 135 -19.97 -23.39 10.16
N LEU A 136 -18.83 -22.73 10.35
CA LEU A 136 -18.38 -21.59 9.58
C LEU A 136 -17.33 -22.04 8.55
N ARG A 137 -17.60 -21.81 7.26
CA ARG A 137 -16.69 -22.13 6.16
C ARG A 137 -15.87 -20.90 5.79
N TYR A 138 -14.55 -21.03 5.82
CA TYR A 138 -13.62 -19.99 5.43
C TYR A 138 -12.81 -20.43 4.21
N LYS A 139 -12.89 -19.65 3.13
CA LYS A 139 -12.10 -19.83 1.90
C LYS A 139 -11.07 -18.71 1.81
N SER A 140 -9.79 -19.07 1.67
CA SER A 140 -8.73 -18.13 1.29
C SER A 140 -8.02 -18.62 0.04
N ILE A 141 -7.96 -17.75 -0.98
CA ILE A 141 -7.26 -18.03 -2.24
C ILE A 141 -5.75 -17.91 -2.00
N THR A 142 -4.99 -18.92 -2.41
CA THR A 142 -3.54 -18.95 -2.32
C THR A 142 -2.94 -18.41 -3.62
N ILE A 143 -1.83 -17.68 -3.51
CA ILE A 143 -1.03 -17.32 -4.69
C ILE A 143 -0.42 -18.61 -5.23
N SER A 144 -0.97 -19.14 -6.31
CA SER A 144 -0.54 -20.40 -6.94
C SER A 144 -0.52 -20.27 -8.46
N GLU A 145 0.06 -21.25 -9.15
CA GLU A 145 0.08 -21.29 -10.61
C GLU A 145 -1.32 -21.56 -11.24
N TYR A 146 -2.28 -21.95 -10.40
CA TYR A 146 -3.61 -22.32 -10.82
C TYR A 146 -4.52 -21.10 -10.94
N ARG A 147 -5.36 -21.10 -11.97
CA ARG A 147 -6.34 -20.05 -12.26
C ARG A 147 -7.76 -20.58 -12.16
N MET A 148 -8.71 -19.66 -12.01
CA MET A 148 -10.14 -19.95 -12.08
C MET A 148 -10.52 -20.49 -13.46
N CYS A 149 -11.26 -21.60 -13.50
CA CYS A 149 -11.84 -22.12 -14.73
C CYS A 149 -13.19 -21.45 -15.04
N ASN A 150 -13.42 -20.99 -16.27
CA ASN A 150 -14.70 -20.36 -16.63
C ASN A 150 -15.87 -21.35 -16.79
N GLN A 151 -15.65 -22.68 -16.86
CA GLN A 151 -16.75 -23.66 -16.96
C GLN A 151 -17.23 -24.10 -15.57
N CYS A 152 -16.31 -24.57 -14.72
CA CYS A 152 -16.64 -25.14 -13.42
C CYS A 152 -16.37 -24.20 -12.24
N HIS A 153 -15.90 -22.98 -12.49
CA HIS A 153 -15.58 -21.97 -11.46
C HIS A 153 -14.67 -22.46 -10.33
N THR A 154 -13.86 -23.48 -10.61
CA THR A 154 -12.89 -24.03 -9.66
C THR A 154 -11.50 -23.51 -10.00
N ILE A 155 -10.71 -23.16 -8.99
CA ILE A 155 -9.32 -22.71 -9.16
C ILE A 155 -8.41 -23.92 -9.40
N ALA A 156 -8.50 -24.49 -10.59
CA ALA A 156 -7.81 -25.73 -10.98
C ALA A 156 -7.24 -25.68 -12.41
N SER A 157 -7.23 -24.51 -13.04
CA SER A 157 -6.72 -24.33 -14.40
C SER A 157 -5.21 -24.10 -14.39
N LYS A 158 -4.43 -25.00 -14.99
CA LYS A 158 -2.97 -24.92 -15.07
C LYS A 158 -2.51 -24.72 -16.50
N ARG A 159 -1.49 -23.88 -16.70
CA ARG A 159 -0.84 -23.73 -18.00
C ARG A 159 -0.07 -25.00 -18.37
N ILE A 160 -0.36 -25.57 -19.53
CA ILE A 160 0.27 -26.80 -20.02
C ILE A 160 1.32 -26.53 -21.11
N SER A 161 1.17 -25.47 -21.89
CA SER A 161 2.12 -25.11 -22.94
C SER A 161 3.00 -23.92 -22.52
N PRO A 162 4.23 -23.80 -23.04
CA PRO A 162 4.94 -22.53 -22.99
C PRO A 162 4.18 -21.46 -23.77
N TRP A 163 4.49 -20.19 -23.50
CA TRP A 163 4.01 -19.09 -24.32
C TRP A 163 4.57 -19.22 -25.73
N LYS A 164 3.68 -19.19 -26.71
CA LYS A 164 4.00 -19.20 -28.14
C LYS A 164 3.64 -17.85 -28.72
N THR A 165 4.63 -17.14 -29.25
CA THR A 165 4.41 -15.89 -29.97
C THR A 165 3.68 -16.17 -31.28
N ILE A 166 2.49 -15.60 -31.45
CA ILE A 166 1.73 -15.62 -32.70
C ILE A 166 2.04 -14.39 -33.54
N LYS A 167 2.21 -13.23 -32.88
CA LYS A 167 2.59 -11.96 -33.53
C LYS A 167 3.80 -11.38 -32.83
N GLU A 168 4.89 -11.18 -33.57
CA GLU A 168 6.09 -10.55 -33.01
C GLU A 168 5.83 -9.07 -32.69
N PRO A 169 6.41 -8.54 -31.58
CA PRO A 169 6.33 -7.13 -31.25
C PRO A 169 7.19 -6.31 -32.22
N THR A 170 6.61 -5.26 -32.79
CA THR A 170 7.31 -4.24 -33.57
C THR A 170 7.46 -2.95 -32.74
N TYR A 171 8.14 -1.95 -33.28
CA TYR A 171 8.21 -0.62 -32.66
C TYR A 171 6.84 0.09 -32.68
N SER A 172 5.99 -0.23 -33.67
CA SER A 172 4.65 0.35 -33.84
C SER A 172 3.55 -0.46 -33.17
N ASP A 173 3.71 -1.78 -33.02
CA ASP A 173 2.61 -2.68 -32.65
C ASP A 173 3.00 -3.68 -31.57
N ALA A 174 2.07 -3.90 -30.64
CA ALA A 174 2.27 -4.89 -29.59
C ALA A 174 2.32 -6.29 -30.20
N GLY A 175 3.19 -7.13 -29.64
CA GLY A 175 3.21 -8.55 -29.96
C GLY A 175 2.04 -9.27 -29.29
N LEU A 176 1.80 -10.50 -29.69
CA LEU A 176 0.74 -11.34 -29.17
C LEU A 176 1.31 -12.74 -28.96
N GLU A 177 1.21 -13.22 -27.72
CA GLU A 177 1.60 -14.56 -27.32
C GLU A 177 0.39 -15.32 -26.80
N VAL A 178 0.46 -16.63 -26.94
CA VAL A 178 -0.64 -17.54 -26.62
C VAL A 178 -0.13 -18.74 -25.86
N ALA A 179 -0.87 -19.16 -24.84
CA ALA A 179 -0.60 -20.39 -24.09
C ALA A 179 -1.90 -21.15 -23.81
N ASP A 180 -1.78 -22.48 -23.81
CA ASP A 180 -2.87 -23.38 -23.51
C ASP A 180 -2.92 -23.69 -22.01
N TYR A 181 -4.13 -23.65 -21.47
CA TYR A 181 -4.47 -23.98 -20.09
C TYR A 181 -5.40 -25.18 -20.07
N LEU A 182 -5.21 -26.06 -19.09
CA LEU A 182 -6.03 -27.23 -18.84
C LEU A 182 -6.60 -27.17 -17.43
N CYS A 183 -7.91 -27.35 -17.31
CA CYS A 183 -8.54 -27.52 -16.00
C CYS A 183 -8.41 -28.96 -15.51
N LEU A 184 -7.82 -29.16 -14.33
CA LEU A 184 -7.65 -30.49 -13.74
C LEU A 184 -8.95 -31.08 -13.15
N MET A 185 -9.99 -30.24 -12.95
CA MET A 185 -11.30 -30.69 -12.47
C MET A 185 -12.18 -31.21 -13.60
N CYS A 186 -12.43 -30.38 -14.63
CA CYS A 186 -13.38 -30.70 -15.71
C CYS A 186 -12.71 -31.11 -17.03
N GLY A 187 -11.38 -31.03 -17.13
CA GLY A 187 -10.65 -31.36 -18.35
C GLY A 187 -10.74 -30.31 -19.46
N ASP A 188 -11.40 -29.17 -19.22
CA ASP A 188 -11.56 -28.11 -20.22
C ASP A 188 -10.20 -27.52 -20.63
N LYS A 189 -10.00 -27.37 -21.94
CA LYS A 189 -8.80 -26.80 -22.54
C LYS A 189 -9.13 -25.40 -23.07
N LYS A 190 -8.39 -24.40 -22.61
CA LYS A 190 -8.58 -23.01 -23.01
C LYS A 190 -7.27 -22.39 -23.42
N GLN A 191 -7.33 -21.67 -24.53
CA GLN A 191 -6.22 -20.90 -25.03
C GLN A 191 -6.32 -19.47 -24.51
N THR A 192 -5.29 -19.01 -23.78
CA THR A 192 -5.22 -17.64 -23.26
C THR A 192 -4.20 -16.85 -24.05
N THR A 193 -4.61 -15.64 -24.44
CA THR A 193 -3.76 -14.71 -25.19
C THR A 193 -3.26 -13.61 -24.27
N GLN A 194 -1.98 -13.28 -24.37
CA GLN A 194 -1.35 -12.17 -23.67
C GLN A 194 -0.69 -11.23 -24.69
N LYS A 195 -0.72 -9.92 -24.41
CA LYS A 195 -0.06 -8.90 -25.24
C LYS A 195 1.39 -8.76 -24.79
N ILE A 196 2.33 -8.86 -25.73
CA ILE A 196 3.74 -8.54 -25.52
C ILE A 196 3.93 -7.03 -25.74
N PRO A 197 4.57 -6.29 -24.81
CA PRO A 197 4.88 -4.88 -25.01
C PRO A 197 5.63 -4.59 -26.32
N ARG A 198 5.43 -3.40 -26.89
CA ARG A 198 6.13 -2.92 -28.09
C ARG A 198 7.63 -2.84 -27.82
N LYS A 199 8.44 -3.04 -28.87
CA LYS A 199 9.88 -2.77 -28.77
C LYS A 199 10.07 -1.27 -28.54
N THR A 200 10.80 -0.90 -27.49
CA THR A 200 11.23 0.49 -27.32
C THR A 200 12.39 0.74 -28.29
N PRO A 201 12.37 1.83 -29.08
CA PRO A 201 13.57 2.23 -29.81
C PRO A 201 14.73 2.38 -28.80
N PRO A 202 15.98 2.10 -29.20
CA PRO A 202 17.11 2.45 -28.35
C PRO A 202 17.02 3.96 -28.13
N ASN A 203 16.66 4.37 -26.92
CA ASN A 203 16.88 5.75 -26.52
C ASN A 203 18.38 5.98 -26.69
N SER A 204 18.74 6.96 -27.50
CA SER A 204 20.03 7.64 -27.46
C SER A 204 20.13 8.42 -26.15
N ASP A 205 20.10 7.69 -25.03
CA ASP A 205 20.44 8.10 -23.68
C ASP A 205 21.12 6.90 -23.02
N SER A 206 22.27 6.54 -23.59
CA SER A 206 23.31 5.79 -22.91
C SER A 206 23.74 6.57 -21.67
N SER A 207 23.14 6.27 -20.52
CA SER A 207 23.76 6.54 -19.22
C SER A 207 24.35 5.24 -18.68
N SER A 208 25.45 4.83 -19.31
CA SER A 208 26.43 3.96 -18.69
C SER A 208 26.87 4.58 -17.37
N ASN A 209 26.50 3.94 -16.26
CA ASN A 209 27.09 4.20 -14.95
C ASN A 209 28.56 3.78 -14.98
N SER A 210 29.41 4.73 -15.34
CA SER A 210 30.86 4.62 -15.22
C SER A 210 31.31 5.65 -14.19
N HIS A 211 31.62 5.17 -12.99
CA HIS A 211 32.35 5.93 -11.99
C HIS A 211 33.70 6.36 -12.56
N SER A 212 33.96 7.67 -12.63
CA SER A 212 35.32 8.24 -12.60
C SER A 212 35.27 9.73 -12.29
N SER A 213 36.20 10.12 -11.44
CA SER A 213 36.31 11.37 -10.70
C SER A 213 36.85 12.53 -11.51
N SER A 214 36.59 13.74 -11.00
CA SER A 214 37.39 14.98 -11.11
C SER A 214 37.32 15.80 -12.40
N GLY A 215 37.19 17.12 -12.23
CA GLY A 215 37.40 18.09 -13.31
C GLY A 215 36.66 19.39 -13.09
N ARG A 216 37.37 20.39 -12.57
CA ARG A 216 36.88 21.75 -12.32
C ARG A 216 36.77 22.57 -13.62
N SER A 217 36.02 23.66 -13.47
CA SER A 217 36.14 25.00 -14.08
C SER A 217 35.43 25.35 -15.39
N SER A 218 34.46 26.25 -15.19
CA SER A 218 34.28 27.57 -15.83
C SER A 218 33.75 27.70 -17.27
N SER A 219 32.51 28.17 -17.30
CA SER A 219 32.09 29.49 -17.84
C SER A 219 31.53 29.60 -19.27
N ARG A 220 30.43 30.37 -19.30
CA ARG A 220 29.86 31.22 -20.36
C ARG A 220 28.63 30.69 -21.11
N SER A 221 27.49 31.23 -20.65
CA SER A 221 26.51 31.99 -21.42
C SER A 221 25.87 31.33 -22.65
N SER A 222 24.54 31.19 -22.65
CA SER A 222 23.63 31.99 -23.51
C SER A 222 22.16 31.52 -23.35
N SER A 223 21.31 32.50 -23.04
CA SER A 223 19.91 32.72 -23.43
C SER A 223 19.08 31.56 -24.04
N GLY A 224 17.89 31.35 -23.47
CA GLY A 224 16.76 30.67 -24.13
C GLY A 224 15.53 30.59 -23.23
N SER A 225 14.55 31.48 -23.45
CA SER A 225 13.29 31.59 -22.72
C SER A 225 12.16 30.72 -23.32
N PHE A 226 11.12 30.49 -22.50
CA PHE A 226 9.71 30.16 -22.81
C PHE A 226 9.24 28.69 -22.94
N GLY A 227 8.11 28.41 -22.27
CA GLY A 227 7.19 27.28 -22.49
C GLY A 227 6.92 26.48 -21.20
N GLY A 228 5.99 26.88 -20.33
CA GLY A 228 4.58 26.41 -20.34
C GLY A 228 4.45 25.14 -19.47
N GLY A 229 3.83 25.16 -18.28
CA GLY A 229 2.39 24.88 -18.08
C GLY A 229 2.05 23.40 -18.41
N HIS A 230 1.31 22.59 -17.63
CA HIS A 230 0.10 22.88 -16.85
C HIS A 230 -0.11 21.85 -15.73
N SER A 231 -0.84 22.31 -14.71
CA SER A 231 -1.51 21.55 -13.66
C SER A 231 -2.51 20.51 -14.20
N GLY A 232 -2.65 19.40 -13.47
CA GLY A 232 -3.76 18.44 -13.62
C GLY A 232 -4.03 17.76 -12.29
N GLY A 233 -4.77 18.42 -11.42
CA GLY A 233 -5.28 17.85 -10.18
C GLY A 233 -6.71 17.35 -10.35
N GLY A 234 -7.12 16.50 -9.40
CA GLY A 234 -8.52 16.33 -9.02
C GLY A 234 -9.19 15.05 -9.49
N GLY A 235 -9.90 14.40 -8.58
CA GLY A 235 -10.96 13.47 -8.94
C GLY A 235 -11.05 12.21 -8.10
N ALA A 236 -11.35 12.35 -6.81
CA ALA A 236 -12.05 11.30 -6.08
C ALA A 236 -13.51 11.26 -6.57
N SER A 237 -14.00 10.09 -6.96
CA SER A 237 -15.44 9.79 -6.96
C SER A 237 -15.62 8.32 -6.61
N SER A 238 -16.12 8.11 -5.40
CA SER A 238 -16.90 6.94 -5.04
C SER A 238 -18.24 7.00 -5.79
N SER A 239 -18.74 5.85 -6.22
CA SER A 239 -20.16 5.66 -6.54
C SER A 239 -20.49 4.19 -6.29
N PHE A 240 -21.40 4.01 -5.34
CA PHE A 240 -22.45 2.98 -5.18
C PHE A 240 -22.25 1.61 -5.81
#